data_AF-A0A9W9VSX7-F1
#
_entry.id   AF-A0A9W9VSX7-F1
#
_cell.length_a   1.000
_cell.length_b   1.000
_cell.length_c   1.000
_cell.angle_alpha   90.00
_cell.angle_beta   90.00
_cell.angle_gamma   90.00
#
_symmetry.space_group_name_H-M   'P 1'
#
loop_
_entity.id
_entity.type
_entity.pdbx_description
1 polymer ?
#
loop_
_entity_poly.entity_id
_entity_poly.type
_entity_poly.pdbx_seq_one_letter_code
_entity_poly.pdbx_strand_id
1 'polypeptide(L)'
;MWQNINLDCTLDMQDMLLPDEIVWLDHIQTTESTLSLAAAGNGPLSHLMHSQTGESTALSRLSSPEILDPPDVRDVMQTVCNYTISEERWVSIEDELAQHQLSLPSRKRLSQFVNRYFHSFHSHQPFIHMSTWSPNTSNSTLLLAICACGAQYSLESEVASQLLKAAIYRLPYQAQDIQVLQALMILSAGTAWSGSPEMLKIALDYYGKMAMMLRSGWNRSRQDNHEQPPSWERWIEMESLRR
;
A
#
# COMPACT_ATOMS: atom_id res chain seq x y z
N MET A 1 36.39 29.28 31.47
CA MET A 1 35.14 30.05 31.25
C MET A 1 34.58 29.52 29.95
N TRP A 2 33.62 28.59 29.89
CA TRP A 2 32.32 28.47 30.58
C TRP A 2 31.99 26.96 30.68
N GLN A 3 31.90 26.36 31.87
CA GLN A 3 30.71 26.12 32.71
C GLN A 3 29.54 25.33 32.06
N ASN A 4 29.33 24.15 32.68
CA ASN A 4 28.18 23.24 32.68
C ASN A 4 26.84 23.79 32.19
N ILE A 5 26.19 23.00 31.33
CA ILE A 5 24.73 23.01 31.17
C ILE A 5 24.22 21.63 31.63
N ASN A 6 23.40 21.66 32.67
CA ASN A 6 22.71 20.51 33.26
C ASN A 6 21.83 19.80 32.21
N LEU A 7 21.94 18.46 32.15
CA LEU A 7 20.89 17.61 31.62
C LEU A 7 19.85 17.38 32.72
N ASP A 8 18.86 18.26 32.79
CA ASP A 8 17.57 17.97 33.44
C ASP A 8 16.52 18.86 32.76
N CYS A 9 15.94 18.34 31.67
CA CYS A 9 14.74 18.91 31.10
C CYS A 9 13.81 17.75 30.77
N THR A 10 12.93 17.45 31.73
CA THR A 10 11.72 16.67 31.52
C THR A 10 10.93 17.32 30.38
N LEU A 11 10.86 16.64 29.24
CA LEU A 11 10.00 17.04 28.12
C LEU A 11 8.55 16.94 28.58
N ASP A 12 7.98 18.08 28.95
CA ASP A 12 6.55 18.22 29.22
C ASP A 12 5.81 18.24 27.87
N MET A 13 4.79 17.39 27.71
CA MET A 13 4.03 17.23 26.45
C MET A 13 3.19 18.46 26.08
N GLN A 14 3.26 19.53 26.86
CA GLN A 14 2.46 20.75 26.71
C GLN A 14 3.17 21.86 25.91
N ASP A 15 4.47 21.73 25.62
CA ASP A 15 5.23 22.72 24.82
C ASP A 15 5.18 22.47 23.31
N MET A 16 4.40 21.48 22.84
CA MET A 16 4.10 21.33 21.41
C MET A 16 2.97 22.30 21.04
N LEU A 17 3.29 23.59 21.05
CA LEU A 17 2.43 24.69 20.64
C LEU A 17 1.95 24.46 19.19
N LEU A 18 0.74 23.94 19.06
CA LEU A 18 -0.09 24.21 17.90
C LEU A 18 -0.22 25.74 17.78
N PRO A 19 -0.11 26.32 16.57
CA PRO A 19 -0.41 27.72 16.39
C PRO A 19 -1.85 27.97 16.88
N ASP A 20 -1.98 28.75 17.95
CA ASP A 20 -3.22 29.40 18.33
C ASP A 20 -3.74 30.12 17.08
N GLU A 21 -5.04 29.97 16.83
CA GLU A 21 -5.77 30.40 15.64
C GLU A 21 -5.95 29.36 14.51
N ILE A 22 -6.68 28.29 14.86
CA ILE A 22 -7.52 27.58 13.89
C ILE A 22 -8.76 28.46 13.55
N VAL A 23 -8.52 29.62 12.93
CA VAL A 23 -9.58 30.55 12.48
C VAL A 23 -10.25 30.06 11.18
N TRP A 24 -9.64 29.12 10.47
CA TRP A 24 -10.17 28.59 9.20
C TRP A 24 -11.36 27.63 9.38
N LEU A 25 -11.61 27.11 10.59
CA LEU A 25 -12.75 26.22 10.87
C LEU A 25 -14.09 26.97 10.91
N ASP A 26 -14.08 28.29 11.17
CA ASP A 26 -15.28 29.15 11.17
C ASP A 26 -15.79 29.50 9.76
N HIS A 27 -15.06 29.14 8.71
CA HIS A 27 -15.46 29.36 7.31
C HIS A 27 -15.97 28.12 6.60
N ILE A 28 -16.07 26.98 7.30
CA ILE A 28 -16.80 25.83 6.78
C ILE A 28 -18.29 26.13 7.01
N GLN A 29 -18.97 26.61 5.96
CA GLN A 29 -20.43 26.63 5.94
C GLN A 29 -20.95 25.22 6.20
N THR A 30 -21.50 24.99 7.38
CA THR A 30 -22.35 23.84 7.69
C THR A 30 -23.61 23.94 6.83
N THR A 31 -23.56 23.35 5.63
CA THR A 31 -24.79 23.00 4.94
C THR A 31 -25.40 21.82 5.70
N GLU A 32 -26.19 22.11 6.72
CA GLU A 32 -27.10 21.14 7.34
C GLU A 32 -28.15 20.72 6.31
N SER A 33 -27.76 19.84 5.40
CA SER A 33 -28.70 19.03 4.64
C SER A 33 -29.11 17.90 5.56
N THR A 34 -30.12 18.15 6.39
CA THR A 34 -30.78 17.11 7.18
C THR A 34 -31.32 16.04 6.23
N LEU A 35 -30.70 14.86 6.24
CA LEU A 35 -31.23 13.68 5.57
C LEU A 35 -32.54 13.28 6.28
N SER A 36 -33.66 13.78 5.75
CA SER A 36 -34.99 13.36 6.17
C SER A 36 -35.24 11.94 5.67
N LEU A 37 -35.17 10.97 6.58
CA LEU A 37 -35.69 9.62 6.37
C LEU A 37 -37.22 9.65 6.48
N ALA A 38 -37.91 10.04 5.40
CA ALA A 38 -39.36 9.96 5.33
C ALA A 38 -39.78 8.52 5.01
N ALA A 39 -39.97 7.73 6.07
CA ALA A 39 -40.76 6.50 6.01
C ALA A 39 -42.24 6.80 6.27
N ALA A 40 -43.09 6.08 5.53
CA ALA A 40 -44.52 5.86 5.71
C ALA A 40 -45.51 6.85 5.08
N GLY A 41 -46.25 6.33 4.09
CA GLY A 41 -47.46 6.93 3.52
C GLY A 41 -48.20 5.94 2.62
N ASN A 42 -48.93 5.01 3.23
CA ASN A 42 -49.88 4.11 2.56
C ASN A 42 -50.98 4.92 1.83
N GLY A 43 -51.25 4.61 0.56
CA GLY A 43 -52.42 5.11 -0.19
C GLY A 43 -52.50 4.55 -1.61
N PRO A 44 -53.70 4.25 -2.17
CA PRO A 44 -53.85 3.18 -3.16
C PRO A 44 -53.72 3.64 -4.63
N LEU A 45 -52.83 2.99 -5.37
CA LEU A 45 -52.76 3.05 -6.84
C LEU A 45 -53.92 2.25 -7.45
N SER A 46 -55.08 2.90 -7.55
CA SER A 46 -56.25 2.39 -8.29
C SER A 46 -56.48 3.20 -9.56
N HIS A 47 -55.50 3.21 -10.47
CA HIS A 47 -55.77 3.66 -11.83
C HIS A 47 -54.71 3.12 -12.78
N LEU A 48 -55.03 2.02 -13.47
CA LEU A 48 -54.63 1.65 -14.84
C LEU A 48 -54.77 0.14 -15.04
N MET A 49 -56.03 -0.30 -15.19
CA MET A 49 -56.33 -1.42 -16.08
C MET A 49 -57.07 -0.84 -17.29
N HIS A 50 -56.54 -1.08 -18.48
CA HIS A 50 -57.21 -1.73 -19.63
C HIS A 50 -56.44 -1.41 -20.93
N SER A 51 -55.72 -2.39 -21.47
CA SER A 51 -56.15 -3.09 -22.69
C SER A 51 -55.06 -4.06 -23.15
N GLN A 52 -55.52 -5.24 -23.56
CA GLN A 52 -54.74 -6.37 -24.02
C GLN A 52 -54.19 -6.12 -25.42
N THR A 53 -53.06 -6.75 -25.76
CA THR A 53 -52.94 -7.90 -26.69
C THR A 53 -51.56 -7.90 -27.35
N GLY A 54 -50.86 -9.05 -27.31
CA GLY A 54 -49.78 -9.31 -28.28
C GLY A 54 -48.54 -9.97 -27.69
N GLU A 55 -48.50 -11.29 -27.87
CA GLU A 55 -47.29 -12.12 -28.09
C GLU A 55 -46.36 -12.42 -26.90
N SER A 56 -46.49 -13.67 -26.45
CA SER A 56 -45.49 -14.42 -25.71
C SER A 56 -44.09 -14.30 -26.34
N THR A 57 -43.16 -13.71 -25.60
CA THR A 57 -41.79 -14.24 -25.53
C THR A 57 -41.41 -14.25 -24.07
N ALA A 58 -41.56 -15.42 -23.45
CA ALA A 58 -41.22 -15.65 -22.05
C ALA A 58 -39.70 -15.53 -21.88
N LEU A 59 -39.21 -14.34 -21.51
CA LEU A 59 -37.97 -14.23 -20.76
C LEU A 59 -38.28 -14.74 -19.35
N SER A 60 -38.26 -16.06 -19.20
CA SER A 60 -38.22 -16.70 -17.90
C SER A 60 -37.03 -16.09 -17.18
N ARG A 61 -37.30 -15.42 -16.05
CA ARG A 61 -36.26 -14.91 -15.16
C ARG A 61 -35.31 -16.08 -14.91
N LEU A 62 -34.06 -15.97 -15.38
CA LEU A 62 -32.99 -16.87 -14.98
C LEU A 62 -33.03 -16.93 -13.46
N SER A 63 -33.26 -18.12 -12.92
CA SER A 63 -33.20 -18.36 -11.48
C SER A 63 -31.86 -17.85 -10.98
N SER A 64 -31.88 -17.02 -9.94
CA SER A 64 -30.66 -16.56 -9.29
C SER A 64 -29.79 -17.78 -8.97
N PRO A 65 -28.49 -17.75 -9.30
CA PRO A 65 -27.60 -18.85 -8.99
C PRO A 65 -27.68 -19.14 -7.49
N GLU A 66 -27.72 -20.42 -7.16
CA GLU A 66 -27.72 -20.92 -5.78
C GLU A 66 -26.53 -20.30 -5.05
N ILE A 67 -26.80 -19.57 -3.96
CA ILE A 67 -25.77 -19.00 -3.11
C ILE A 67 -25.11 -20.18 -2.41
N LEU A 68 -24.09 -20.76 -3.05
CA LEU A 68 -23.07 -21.51 -2.34
C LEU A 68 -22.57 -20.60 -1.23
N ASP A 69 -22.55 -21.10 0.01
CA ASP A 69 -21.97 -20.38 1.14
C ASP A 69 -20.64 -19.79 0.67
N PRO A 70 -20.45 -18.45 0.79
CA PRO A 70 -19.24 -17.84 0.31
C PRO A 70 -18.08 -18.55 1.01
N PRO A 71 -17.07 -19.05 0.26
CA PRO A 71 -15.87 -19.56 0.89
C PRO A 71 -15.38 -18.49 1.87
N ASP A 72 -14.99 -18.90 3.08
CA ASP A 72 -14.53 -17.98 4.11
C ASP A 72 -13.56 -16.99 3.45
N VAL A 73 -13.90 -15.70 3.47
CA VAL A 73 -13.18 -14.65 2.73
C VAL A 73 -11.69 -14.66 3.10
N ARG A 74 -11.38 -15.13 4.31
CA ARG A 74 -10.02 -15.37 4.80
C ARG A 74 -9.31 -16.46 4.00
N ASP A 75 -9.97 -17.58 3.71
CA ASP A 75 -9.41 -18.74 3.00
C ASP A 75 -9.19 -18.43 1.51
N VAL A 76 -10.07 -17.60 0.91
CA VAL A 76 -9.88 -17.10 -0.46
C VAL A 76 -8.65 -16.19 -0.56
N MET A 77 -8.46 -15.24 0.36
CA MET A 77 -7.25 -14.41 0.37
C MET A 77 -5.99 -15.23 0.63
N GLN A 78 -6.09 -16.26 1.49
CA GLN A 78 -4.99 -17.16 1.85
C GLN A 78 -4.54 -18.04 0.68
N THR A 79 -5.44 -18.33 -0.26
CA THR A 79 -5.16 -19.13 -1.47
C THR A 79 -4.54 -18.30 -2.61
N VAL A 80 -4.76 -16.98 -2.64
CA VAL A 80 -4.35 -16.11 -3.76
C VAL A 80 -2.86 -15.72 -3.69
N CYS A 81 -2.24 -15.73 -2.51
CA CYS A 81 -0.86 -15.26 -2.32
C CYS A 81 0.04 -16.36 -1.77
N ASN A 82 0.53 -17.25 -2.65
CA ASN A 82 1.60 -18.19 -2.33
C ASN A 82 2.86 -17.87 -3.14
N TYR A 83 3.46 -16.73 -2.84
CA TYR A 83 4.69 -16.29 -3.49
C TYR A 83 5.86 -17.15 -3.00
N THR A 84 6.54 -17.80 -3.94
CA THR A 84 7.76 -18.58 -3.69
C THR A 84 8.94 -17.93 -4.37
N ILE A 85 10.00 -17.69 -3.61
CA ILE A 85 11.26 -17.19 -4.13
C ILE A 85 12.05 -18.36 -4.70
N SER A 86 12.49 -18.25 -5.96
CA SER A 86 13.37 -19.22 -6.61
C SER A 86 14.73 -19.27 -5.93
N GLU A 87 15.43 -20.39 -6.06
CA GLU A 87 16.79 -20.54 -5.51
C GLU A 87 17.77 -19.59 -6.20
N GLU A 88 17.69 -19.47 -7.52
CA GLU A 88 18.50 -18.54 -8.32
C GLU A 88 18.35 -17.09 -7.83
N ARG A 89 17.12 -16.65 -7.56
CA ARG A 89 16.87 -15.29 -7.07
C ARG A 89 17.45 -15.08 -5.67
N TRP A 90 17.33 -16.08 -4.80
CA TRP A 90 17.89 -16.01 -3.45
C TRP A 90 19.40 -15.87 -3.47
N VAL A 91 20.09 -16.69 -4.27
CA VAL A 91 21.55 -16.63 -4.44
C VAL A 91 21.99 -15.29 -5.02
N SER A 92 21.26 -14.75 -6.00
CA SER A 92 21.54 -13.41 -6.57
C SER A 92 21.47 -12.31 -5.51
N ILE A 93 20.48 -12.34 -4.60
CA ILE A 93 20.36 -11.34 -3.54
C ILE A 93 21.48 -11.52 -2.50
N GLU A 94 21.83 -12.75 -2.16
CA GLU A 94 22.92 -13.03 -1.23
C GLU A 94 24.27 -12.52 -1.77
N ASP A 95 24.56 -12.76 -3.04
CA ASP A 95 25.77 -12.23 -3.72
C ASP A 95 25.79 -10.69 -3.75
N GLU A 96 24.64 -10.06 -4.05
CA GLU A 96 24.50 -8.59 -3.98
C GLU A 96 24.77 -8.04 -2.57
N LEU A 97 24.41 -8.78 -1.51
CA LEU A 97 24.57 -8.36 -0.12
C LEU A 97 25.93 -8.75 0.49
N ALA A 98 26.67 -9.68 -0.12
CA ALA A 98 27.98 -10.13 0.34
C ALA A 98 28.98 -8.96 0.47
N GLN A 99 28.84 -7.93 -0.38
CA GLN A 99 29.64 -6.70 -0.33
C GLN A 99 29.52 -5.95 1.00
N HIS A 100 28.40 -6.12 1.71
CA HIS A 100 28.06 -5.39 2.93
C HIS A 100 28.02 -6.26 4.19
N GLN A 101 28.44 -7.53 4.11
CA GLN A 101 28.50 -8.47 5.26
C GLN A 101 27.15 -8.61 6.01
N LEU A 102 26.03 -8.50 5.28
CA LEU A 102 24.68 -8.70 5.84
C LEU A 102 24.23 -10.14 5.65
N SER A 103 23.81 -10.82 6.72
CA SER A 103 23.31 -12.19 6.63
C SER A 103 21.85 -12.22 6.15
N LEU A 104 21.60 -12.93 5.06
CA LEU A 104 20.26 -13.13 4.52
C LEU A 104 19.56 -14.32 5.21
N PRO A 105 18.29 -14.18 5.61
CA PRO A 105 17.50 -15.31 6.10
C PRO A 105 17.33 -16.40 5.04
N SER A 106 17.04 -17.64 5.48
CA SER A 106 16.76 -18.75 4.56
C SER A 106 15.66 -18.41 3.55
N ARG A 107 15.78 -18.94 2.32
CA ARG A 107 14.79 -18.78 1.23
C ARG A 107 13.34 -19.02 1.65
N LYS A 108 13.11 -20.03 2.49
CA LYS A 108 11.77 -20.37 3.02
C LYS A 108 11.21 -19.25 3.90
N ARG A 109 12.06 -18.66 4.77
CA ARG A 109 11.66 -17.52 5.62
C ARG A 109 11.36 -16.27 4.79
N LEU A 110 12.19 -15.95 3.80
CA LEU A 110 11.90 -14.81 2.92
C LEU A 110 10.56 -15.00 2.19
N SER A 111 10.29 -16.19 1.66
CA SER A 111 9.00 -16.48 1.02
C SER A 111 7.85 -16.31 2.01
N GLN A 112 8.00 -16.75 3.26
CA GLN A 112 7.01 -16.53 4.32
C GLN A 112 6.80 -15.05 4.62
N PHE A 113 7.85 -14.23 4.67
CA PHE A 113 7.74 -12.79 4.90
C PHE A 113 7.02 -12.07 3.75
N VAL A 114 7.30 -12.44 2.50
CA VAL A 114 6.55 -11.92 1.34
C VAL A 114 5.06 -12.21 1.51
N ASN A 115 4.71 -13.46 1.80
CA ASN A 115 3.32 -13.82 2.02
C ASN A 115 2.72 -13.05 3.21
N ARG A 116 3.44 -12.93 4.34
CA ARG A 116 3.00 -12.12 5.49
C ARG A 116 2.72 -10.68 5.11
N TYR A 117 3.58 -10.05 4.31
CA TYR A 117 3.37 -8.69 3.84
C TYR A 117 2.03 -8.54 3.10
N PHE A 118 1.74 -9.43 2.14
CA PHE A 118 0.51 -9.36 1.36
C PHE A 118 -0.76 -9.65 2.18
N HIS A 119 -0.66 -10.48 3.22
CA HIS A 119 -1.79 -10.79 4.10
C HIS A 119 -2.02 -9.75 5.21
N SER A 120 -1.05 -8.87 5.48
CA SER A 120 -1.11 -7.98 6.65
C SER A 120 -0.92 -6.52 6.27
N PHE A 121 0.24 -6.13 5.75
CA PHE A 121 0.49 -4.71 5.42
C PHE A 121 -0.31 -4.26 4.19
N HIS A 122 -0.30 -5.10 3.15
CA HIS A 122 -0.86 -4.75 1.84
C HIS A 122 -2.38 -4.48 1.87
N SER A 123 -3.12 -5.14 2.77
CA SER A 123 -4.56 -4.90 2.93
C SER A 123 -4.88 -3.47 3.40
N HIS A 124 -3.94 -2.82 4.08
CA HIS A 124 -4.11 -1.44 4.56
C HIS A 124 -3.38 -0.42 3.69
N GLN A 125 -2.30 -0.82 3.01
CA GLN A 125 -1.44 0.04 2.21
C GLN A 125 -1.10 -0.66 0.88
N PRO A 126 -2.02 -0.64 -0.11
CA PRO A 126 -1.91 -1.46 -1.30
C PRO A 126 -1.01 -0.86 -2.39
N PHE A 127 0.27 -0.63 -2.10
CA PHE A 127 1.23 0.02 -3.02
C PHE A 127 1.63 -0.82 -4.24
N ILE A 128 1.32 -2.13 -4.23
CA ILE A 128 1.76 -3.08 -5.26
C ILE A 128 0.54 -3.67 -5.97
N HIS A 129 0.58 -3.73 -7.30
CA HIS A 129 -0.45 -4.45 -8.04
C HIS A 129 -0.17 -5.97 -8.00
N MET A 130 -0.94 -6.70 -7.18
CA MET A 130 -0.68 -8.11 -6.84
C MET A 130 -0.64 -9.03 -8.07
N SER A 131 -1.52 -8.84 -9.05
CA SER A 131 -1.62 -9.75 -10.18
C SER A 131 -0.46 -9.66 -11.18
N THR A 132 0.31 -8.56 -11.13
CA THR A 132 1.44 -8.32 -12.04
C THR A 132 2.78 -8.42 -11.35
N TRP A 133 2.80 -8.48 -10.01
CA TRP A 133 4.02 -8.54 -9.24
C TRP A 133 4.49 -9.99 -9.07
N SER A 134 5.80 -10.21 -9.21
CA SER A 134 6.43 -11.47 -8.88
C SER A 134 7.73 -11.25 -8.11
N PRO A 135 8.04 -12.08 -7.11
CA PRO A 135 9.28 -11.92 -6.33
C PRO A 135 10.53 -12.13 -7.19
N ASN A 136 10.46 -12.97 -8.22
CA ASN A 136 11.61 -13.35 -9.04
C ASN A 136 12.01 -12.26 -10.05
N THR A 137 11.04 -11.48 -10.54
CA THR A 137 11.29 -10.39 -11.51
C THR A 137 11.44 -9.02 -10.86
N SER A 138 10.98 -8.87 -9.61
CA SER A 138 11.01 -7.59 -8.90
C SER A 138 12.44 -7.15 -8.54
N ASN A 139 12.61 -5.83 -8.43
CA ASN A 139 13.85 -5.20 -7.98
C ASN A 139 14.23 -5.72 -6.57
N SER A 140 15.52 -6.03 -6.37
CA SER A 140 16.05 -6.55 -5.11
C SER A 140 15.70 -5.63 -3.93
N THR A 141 15.75 -4.31 -4.12
CA THR A 141 15.40 -3.31 -3.11
C THR A 141 13.93 -3.39 -2.70
N LEU A 142 13.02 -3.54 -3.66
CA LEU A 142 11.59 -3.68 -3.40
C LEU A 142 11.29 -4.99 -2.68
N LEU A 143 11.89 -6.09 -3.12
CA LEU A 143 11.72 -7.40 -2.49
C LEU A 143 12.21 -7.40 -1.04
N LEU A 144 13.38 -6.81 -0.77
CA LEU A 144 13.92 -6.68 0.59
C LEU A 144 13.03 -5.79 1.47
N ALA A 145 12.50 -4.69 0.94
CA ALA A 145 11.55 -3.83 1.67
C ALA A 145 10.26 -4.58 2.04
N ILE A 146 9.68 -5.33 1.10
CA ILE A 146 8.53 -6.22 1.34
C ILE A 146 8.84 -7.24 2.43
N CYS A 147 10.00 -7.91 2.33
CA CYS A 147 10.42 -8.90 3.33
C CYS A 147 10.65 -8.26 4.71
N ALA A 148 11.25 -7.07 4.77
CA ALA A 148 11.48 -6.34 6.02
C ALA A 148 10.15 -6.03 6.72
N CYS A 149 9.17 -5.47 6.00
CA CYS A 149 7.82 -5.27 6.53
C CYS A 149 7.15 -6.59 6.92
N GLY A 150 7.26 -7.63 6.09
CA GLY A 150 6.75 -8.96 6.43
C GLY A 150 7.34 -9.54 7.72
N ALA A 151 8.64 -9.31 7.98
CA ALA A 151 9.29 -9.69 9.22
C ALA A 151 8.79 -8.87 10.42
N GLN A 152 8.51 -7.57 10.25
CA GLN A 152 7.89 -6.73 11.29
C GLN A 152 6.53 -7.29 11.71
N TYR A 153 5.68 -7.65 10.75
CA TYR A 153 4.37 -8.27 11.02
C TYR A 153 4.47 -9.71 11.54
N SER A 154 5.65 -10.33 11.43
CA SER A 154 5.94 -11.62 12.06
C SER A 154 6.55 -11.47 13.46
N LEU A 155 6.65 -10.24 13.99
CA LEU A 155 7.25 -9.89 15.27
C LEU A 155 8.74 -10.24 15.38
N GLU A 156 9.45 -10.28 14.25
CA GLU A 156 10.88 -10.53 14.19
C GLU A 156 11.66 -9.22 13.97
N SER A 157 11.74 -8.41 15.01
CA SER A 157 12.32 -7.05 14.95
C SER A 157 13.77 -7.04 14.47
N GLU A 158 14.59 -8.00 14.91
CA GLU A 158 16.00 -8.10 14.54
C GLU A 158 16.16 -8.39 13.04
N VAL A 159 15.45 -9.40 12.53
CA VAL A 159 15.47 -9.77 11.11
C VAL A 159 14.90 -8.65 10.25
N ALA A 160 13.82 -8.02 10.70
CA ALA A 160 13.25 -6.85 10.04
C ALA A 160 14.26 -5.70 9.92
N SER A 161 14.97 -5.39 11.01
CA SER A 161 16.01 -4.34 11.03
C SER A 161 17.14 -4.64 10.04
N GLN A 162 17.63 -5.88 10.00
CA GLN A 162 18.67 -6.31 9.08
C GLN A 162 18.22 -6.21 7.61
N LEU A 163 17.02 -6.68 7.29
CA LEU A 163 16.45 -6.59 5.94
C LEU A 163 16.19 -5.15 5.50
N LEU A 164 15.76 -4.30 6.44
CA LEU A 164 15.52 -2.88 6.19
C LEU A 164 16.83 -2.15 5.88
N LYS A 165 17.91 -2.46 6.62
CA LYS A 165 19.27 -1.95 6.32
C LYS A 165 19.72 -2.43 4.95
N ALA A 166 19.57 -3.72 4.64
CA ALA A 166 19.91 -4.30 3.34
C ALA A 166 19.20 -3.60 2.17
N ALA A 167 17.89 -3.33 2.31
CA ALA A 167 17.13 -2.61 1.30
C ALA A 167 17.66 -1.18 1.09
N ILE A 168 17.98 -0.47 2.18
CA ILE A 168 18.53 0.89 2.12
C ILE A 168 19.88 0.93 1.41
N TYR A 169 20.79 0.01 1.71
CA TYR A 169 22.09 -0.05 1.02
C TYR A 169 21.94 -0.30 -0.48
N ARG A 170 20.91 -1.04 -0.87
CA ARG A 170 20.63 -1.32 -2.28
C ARG A 170 19.93 -0.17 -3.00
N LEU A 171 19.43 0.85 -2.30
CA LEU A 171 18.72 1.96 -2.92
C LEU A 171 19.62 2.65 -3.97
N PRO A 172 19.21 2.66 -5.24
CA PRO A 172 19.99 3.32 -6.28
C PRO A 172 19.99 4.83 -6.08
N TYR A 173 21.17 5.46 -6.18
CA TYR A 173 21.31 6.90 -5.98
C TYR A 173 20.46 7.72 -6.97
N GLN A 174 20.33 7.28 -8.24
CA GLN A 174 19.67 8.03 -9.31
C GLN A 174 18.46 7.34 -10.00
N ALA A 175 17.95 6.21 -9.50
CA ALA A 175 16.84 5.56 -10.22
C ALA A 175 15.51 6.32 -10.06
N GLN A 176 14.79 6.42 -11.17
CA GLN A 176 13.40 6.94 -11.23
C GLN A 176 12.37 5.83 -11.46
N ASP A 177 12.74 4.58 -11.16
CA ASP A 177 11.88 3.41 -11.33
C ASP A 177 10.73 3.43 -10.32
N ILE A 178 9.54 3.04 -10.77
CA ILE A 178 8.34 2.90 -9.93
C ILE A 178 8.57 1.89 -8.80
N GLN A 179 9.34 0.83 -9.05
CA GLN A 179 9.64 -0.16 -8.01
C GLN A 179 10.50 0.43 -6.88
N VAL A 180 11.38 1.38 -7.20
CA VAL A 180 12.17 2.10 -6.18
C VAL A 180 11.29 3.06 -5.40
N LEU A 181 10.31 3.70 -6.05
CA LEU A 181 9.31 4.52 -5.35
C LEU A 181 8.47 3.67 -4.39
N GLN A 182 7.95 2.53 -4.85
CA GLN A 182 7.21 1.56 -4.02
C GLN A 182 8.07 1.07 -2.85
N ALA A 183 9.35 0.76 -3.10
CA ALA A 183 10.28 0.35 -2.05
C ALA A 183 10.44 1.46 -1.01
N LEU A 184 10.69 2.71 -1.44
CA LEU A 184 10.80 3.85 -0.53
C LEU A 184 9.53 4.05 0.31
N MET A 185 8.34 3.94 -0.29
CA MET A 185 7.07 4.05 0.44
C MET A 185 6.92 2.95 1.50
N ILE A 186 7.24 1.70 1.16
CA ILE A 186 7.21 0.57 2.08
C ILE A 186 8.23 0.75 3.20
N LEU A 187 9.47 1.17 2.87
CA LEU A 187 10.52 1.44 3.85
C LEU A 187 10.12 2.58 4.79
N SER A 188 9.60 3.69 4.26
CA SER A 188 9.11 4.81 5.08
C SER A 188 8.00 4.36 6.04
N ALA A 189 7.03 3.58 5.57
CA ALA A 189 6.01 3.02 6.44
C ALA A 189 6.61 2.08 7.50
N GLY A 190 7.47 1.14 7.11
CA GLY A 190 8.10 0.19 8.03
C GLY A 190 9.00 0.84 9.08
N THR A 191 9.72 1.92 8.72
CA THR A 191 10.58 2.66 9.66
C THR A 191 9.79 3.44 10.70
N ALA A 192 8.64 4.01 10.33
CA ALA A 192 7.78 4.78 11.25
C ALA A 192 7.33 3.96 12.47
N TRP A 193 7.13 2.65 12.30
CA TRP A 193 6.69 1.74 13.37
C TRP A 193 7.81 0.84 13.90
N SER A 194 9.03 0.95 13.38
CA SER A 194 10.16 0.07 13.75
C SER A 194 10.71 0.29 15.16
N GLY A 195 10.42 1.44 15.77
CA GLY A 195 11.03 1.86 17.03
C GLY A 195 12.52 2.19 16.94
N SER A 196 13.13 2.17 15.73
CA SER A 196 14.53 2.52 15.52
C SER A 196 14.68 3.98 15.07
N PRO A 197 15.22 4.88 15.90
CA PRO A 197 15.42 6.28 15.52
C PRO A 197 16.44 6.45 14.40
N GLU A 198 17.42 5.54 14.30
CA GLU A 198 18.41 5.49 13.21
C GLU A 198 17.71 5.26 11.86
N MET A 199 16.86 4.24 11.79
CA MET A 199 16.17 3.86 10.56
C MET A 199 15.12 4.91 10.16
N LEU A 200 14.44 5.51 11.14
CA LEU A 200 13.52 6.62 10.90
C LEU A 200 14.23 7.84 10.31
N LYS A 201 15.40 8.23 10.85
CA LYS A 201 16.18 9.35 10.30
C LYS A 201 16.55 9.11 8.84
N ILE A 202 17.01 7.90 8.51
CA ILE A 202 17.35 7.55 7.13
C ILE A 202 16.11 7.64 6.21
N ALA A 203 14.96 7.14 6.65
CA ALA A 203 13.72 7.24 5.86
C ALA A 203 13.30 8.70 5.62
N LEU A 204 13.46 9.58 6.61
CA LEU A 204 13.18 11.00 6.46
C LEU A 204 14.10 11.66 5.43
N ASP A 205 15.38 11.30 5.38
CA ASP A 205 16.32 11.79 4.35
C ASP A 205 15.86 11.40 2.93
N TYR A 206 15.24 10.22 2.78
CA TYR A 206 14.69 9.76 1.50
C TYR A 206 13.30 10.29 1.16
N TYR A 207 12.58 10.93 2.10
CA TYR A 207 11.22 11.40 1.89
C TYR A 207 11.12 12.44 0.76
N GLY A 208 12.08 13.37 0.70
CA GLY A 208 12.14 14.38 -0.37
C GLY A 208 12.30 13.74 -1.76
N LYS A 209 13.17 12.72 -1.87
CA LYS A 209 13.37 11.96 -3.12
C LYS A 209 12.10 11.20 -3.51
N MET A 210 11.46 10.53 -2.55
CA MET A 210 10.18 9.83 -2.74
C MET A 210 9.10 10.78 -3.29
N ALA A 211 8.94 11.95 -2.67
CA ALA A 211 7.97 12.95 -3.11
C ALA A 211 8.26 13.49 -4.52
N MET A 212 9.54 13.71 -4.86
CA MET A 212 9.95 14.12 -6.20
C MET A 212 9.69 13.05 -7.25
N MET A 213 9.98 11.77 -6.94
CA MET A 213 9.69 10.65 -7.84
C MET A 213 8.19 10.52 -8.12
N LEU A 214 7.35 10.61 -7.08
CA LEU A 214 5.90 10.58 -7.21
C LEU A 214 5.38 11.72 -8.10
N ARG A 215 5.81 12.96 -7.83
CA ARG A 215 5.41 14.13 -8.62
C ARG A 215 5.88 14.01 -10.07
N SER A 216 7.09 13.53 -10.30
CA SER A 216 7.63 13.33 -11.65
C SER A 216 6.84 12.25 -12.41
N GLY A 217 6.56 11.10 -11.79
CA GLY A 217 5.74 10.05 -12.36
C GLY A 217 4.33 10.53 -12.71
N TRP A 218 3.68 11.26 -11.80
CA TRP A 218 2.35 11.82 -12.01
C TRP A 218 2.31 12.82 -13.18
N ASN A 219 3.30 13.71 -13.26
CA ASN A 219 3.39 14.67 -14.36
C ASN A 219 3.58 13.97 -15.71
N ARG A 220 4.42 12.93 -15.78
CA ARG A 220 4.57 12.12 -17.00
C ARG A 220 3.26 11.46 -17.42
N SER A 221 2.52 10.89 -16.47
CA SER A 221 1.23 10.26 -16.75
C SER A 221 0.17 11.25 -17.24
N ARG A 222 0.20 12.51 -16.78
CA ARG A 222 -0.74 13.55 -17.22
C ARG A 222 -0.42 14.12 -18.60
N GLN A 223 0.85 14.16 -18.99
CA GLN A 223 1.27 14.65 -20.30
C GLN A 223 0.98 13.64 -21.42
N ASP A 224 0.73 12.40 -21.06
CA ASP A 224 0.33 11.32 -21.95
C ASP A 224 -1.13 11.52 -22.41
N ASN A 225 -1.34 12.46 -23.34
CA ASN A 225 -2.60 12.66 -24.06
C ASN A 225 -2.79 11.49 -25.05
N HIS A 226 -3.71 10.57 -24.76
CA HIS A 226 -3.94 9.41 -25.62
C HIS A 226 -5.29 9.49 -26.35
N GLU A 227 -5.25 9.56 -27.68
CA GLU A 227 -6.40 9.31 -28.59
C GLU A 227 -6.65 7.80 -28.80
N GLN A 228 -5.72 6.93 -28.39
CA GLN A 228 -5.82 5.47 -28.50
C GLN A 228 -5.71 4.76 -27.14
N PRO A 229 -6.31 3.56 -26.98
CA PRO A 229 -6.19 2.81 -25.73
C PRO A 229 -4.72 2.43 -25.44
N PRO A 230 -4.28 2.52 -24.18
CA PRO A 230 -2.91 2.20 -23.80
C PRO A 230 -2.59 0.72 -24.02
N SER A 231 -1.31 0.40 -24.28
CA SER A 231 -0.84 -0.99 -24.26
C SER A 231 -0.99 -1.60 -22.87
N TRP A 232 -1.01 -2.94 -22.78
CA TRP A 232 -1.11 -3.64 -21.49
C TRP A 232 0.02 -3.24 -20.53
N GLU A 233 1.27 -3.19 -21.00
CA GLU A 233 2.42 -2.78 -20.21
C GLU A 233 2.26 -1.35 -19.68
N ARG A 234 1.80 -0.44 -20.55
CA ARG A 234 1.54 0.94 -20.16
C ARG A 234 0.42 1.05 -19.14
N TRP A 235 -0.63 0.23 -19.28
CA TRP A 235 -1.69 0.14 -18.28
C TRP A 235 -1.16 -0.31 -16.92
N ILE A 236 -0.27 -1.32 -16.88
CA ILE A 236 0.35 -1.78 -15.63
C ILE A 236 1.15 -0.66 -14.96
N GLU A 237 1.92 0.11 -15.72
CA GLU A 237 2.68 1.24 -15.19
C GLU A 237 1.76 2.31 -14.59
N MET A 238 0.67 2.65 -15.28
CA MET A 238 -0.31 3.62 -14.80
C MET A 238 -1.04 3.12 -13.55
N GLU A 239 -1.44 1.85 -13.53
CA GLU A 239 -2.06 1.23 -12.36
C GLU A 239 -1.10 1.18 -11.17
N SER A 240 0.19 0.92 -11.43
CA SER A 240 1.24 0.91 -10.38
C SER A 240 1.52 2.32 -9.83
N LEU A 241 1.41 3.36 -10.67
CA LEU A 241 1.56 4.75 -10.24
C LEU A 241 0.32 5.28 -9.49
N ARG A 242 -0.86 4.76 -9.81
CA ARG A 242 -2.12 5.14 -9.18
C ARG A 242 -2.24 4.63 -7.74
N ARG A 243 -1.64 3.48 -7.45
CA ARG A 243 -1.60 2.83 -6.13
C ARG A 243 -0.57 3.48 -5.21
#